data_AF-A0A7S1XWB8-F1
#
_entry.id   AF-A0A7S1XWB8-F1
#
_cell.length_a   1.000
_cell.length_b   1.000
_cell.length_c   1.000
_cell.angle_alpha   90.00
_cell.angle_beta   90.00
_cell.angle_gamma   90.00
#
_symmetry.space_group_name_H-M   'P 1'
#
loop_
_entity.id
_entity.type
_entity.pdbx_description
1 polymer ?
#
loop_
_entity_poly.entity_id
_entity_poly.type
_entity_poly.pdbx_seq_one_letter_code
_entity_poly.pdbx_strand_id
1 'polypeptide(L)'
;VEDLLKLALKRPVRVMADAQKLVAPRLQQEFVRIKKNMEADRMSILAALVKRTYTDSTIVFFETKNDAHYARVVLGLLGVRCAELHGNVTQTARLEALQNFK
;
A
#
# COMPACT_ATOMS: atom_id res chain seq x y z
N VAL A 1 -27.80 12.39 0.56
CA VAL A 1 -28.24 11.07 1.11
C VAL A 1 -29.02 11.26 2.40
N GLU A 2 -28.56 12.08 3.34
CA GLU A 2 -29.29 12.36 4.60
C GLU A 2 -30.67 12.98 4.41
N ASP A 3 -30.84 13.85 3.41
CA ASP A 3 -32.15 14.48 3.14
C ASP A 3 -33.18 13.48 2.60
N LEU A 4 -32.74 12.42 1.92
CA LEU A 4 -33.61 11.36 1.43
C LEU A 4 -34.13 10.48 2.58
N LEU A 5 -33.32 10.28 3.63
CA LEU A 5 -33.70 9.50 4.82
C LEU A 5 -34.83 10.17 5.61
N LYS A 6 -34.85 11.51 5.65
CA LYS A 6 -35.90 12.29 6.35
C LYS A 6 -37.25 12.24 5.64
N LEU A 7 -37.25 12.17 4.30
CA LEU A 7 -38.47 12.10 3.50
C LEU A 7 -39.06 10.69 3.41
N ALA A 8 -38.22 9.65 3.45
CA ALA A 8 -38.65 8.28 3.19
C ALA A 8 -39.02 7.45 4.42
N LEU A 9 -38.56 7.80 5.63
CA LEU A 9 -38.65 6.93 6.81
C LEU A 9 -39.41 7.58 7.97
N LYS A 10 -40.36 6.84 8.57
CA LYS A 10 -41.08 7.24 9.78
C LYS A 10 -40.48 6.56 11.00
N ARG A 11 -39.83 7.34 11.88
CA ARG A 11 -39.10 6.87 13.09
C ARG A 11 -37.97 5.86 12.77
N PRO A 12 -36.97 6.24 11.96
CA PRO A 12 -35.87 5.33 11.65
C PRO A 12 -35.02 5.04 12.87
N VAL A 13 -34.64 3.77 13.05
CA VAL A 13 -33.58 3.34 13.98
C VAL A 13 -32.35 3.04 13.13
N ARG A 14 -31.23 3.69 13.47
CA ARG A 14 -29.97 3.47 12.76
C ARG A 14 -29.26 2.27 13.35
N VAL A 15 -29.19 1.17 12.60
CA VAL A 15 -28.38 0.01 12.95
C VAL A 15 -27.07 0.12 12.15
N MET A 16 -25.97 0.37 12.87
CA MET A 16 -24.62 0.36 12.31
C MET A 16 -23.92 -0.89 12.83
N ALA A 17 -23.62 -1.84 11.95
CA ALA A 17 -22.52 -2.77 12.21
C ALA A 17 -21.23 -1.95 12.15
N ASP A 18 -20.32 -2.14 13.10
CA ASP A 18 -19.11 -1.33 13.29
C ASP A 18 -18.48 -0.86 11.98
N ALA A 19 -18.13 0.43 11.92
CA ALA A 19 -17.38 0.95 10.80
C ALA A 19 -16.02 0.24 10.76
N GLN A 20 -15.80 -0.58 9.73
CA GLN A 20 -14.53 -1.26 9.42
C GLN A 20 -13.37 -0.28 9.09
N LYS A 21 -13.41 0.97 9.59
CA LYS A 21 -12.51 2.07 9.26
C LYS A 21 -11.54 2.44 10.37
N LEU A 22 -11.40 1.61 11.41
CA LEU A 22 -10.37 1.83 12.40
C LEU A 22 -9.08 1.18 11.93
N VAL A 23 -8.06 2.01 11.71
CA VAL A 23 -6.67 1.56 11.63
C VAL A 23 -6.42 0.66 12.84
N ALA A 24 -5.80 -0.51 12.63
CA ALA A 24 -5.59 -1.49 13.69
C ALA A 24 -4.91 -0.81 14.90
N PRO A 25 -5.39 -1.00 16.15
CA PRO A 25 -4.90 -0.27 17.32
C PRO A 25 -3.39 -0.43 17.59
N ARG A 26 -2.78 -1.50 17.06
CA ARG A 26 -1.35 -1.79 17.18
C ARG A 26 -0.54 -1.38 15.95
N LEU A 27 -1.14 -0.74 14.95
CA LEU A 27 -0.42 -0.26 13.78
C LEU A 27 0.42 0.96 14.18
N GLN A 28 1.74 0.77 14.23
CA GLN A 28 2.68 1.87 14.37
C GLN A 28 2.88 2.56 13.02
N GLN A 29 2.87 3.89 13.03
CA GLN A 29 3.06 4.72 11.86
C GLN A 29 4.27 5.62 12.05
N GLU A 30 5.19 5.58 11.11
CA GLU A 30 6.41 6.37 11.11
C GLU A 30 6.52 7.17 9.81
N PHE A 31 7.14 8.34 9.89
CA PHE A 31 7.26 9.26 8.76
C PHE A 31 8.73 9.63 8.53
N VAL A 32 9.22 9.41 7.31
CA VAL A 32 10.54 9.88 6.89
C VAL A 32 10.36 11.22 6.17
N ARG A 33 10.81 12.31 6.80
CA ARG A 33 10.77 13.65 6.20
C ARG A 33 11.88 13.81 5.16
N ILE A 34 11.49 14.03 3.91
CA ILE A 34 12.43 14.30 2.80
C ILE A 34 12.46 15.81 2.52
N LYS A 35 13.65 16.40 2.38
CA LYS A 35 13.81 17.81 2.03
C LYS A 35 13.44 18.01 0.56
N LYS A 36 12.84 19.17 0.21
CA LYS A 36 12.39 19.48 -1.17
C LYS A 36 13.47 19.27 -2.23
N ASN A 37 14.72 19.59 -1.92
CA ASN A 37 15.86 19.43 -2.83
C ASN A 37 16.41 18.00 -2.91
N MET A 38 15.89 17.07 -2.11
CA MET A 38 16.32 15.67 -2.01
C MET A 38 15.21 14.70 -2.46
N GLU A 39 14.15 15.22 -3.09
CA GLU A 39 13.01 14.39 -3.51
C GLU A 39 13.37 13.33 -4.56
N ALA A 40 14.44 13.58 -5.33
CA ALA A 40 15.00 12.60 -6.27
C ALA A 40 15.56 11.35 -5.54
N ASP A 41 15.94 11.48 -4.27
CA ASP A 41 16.50 10.39 -3.47
C ASP A 41 15.42 9.49 -2.86
N ARG A 42 14.13 9.72 -3.12
CA ARG A 42 13.04 8.87 -2.60
C ARG A 42 13.28 7.39 -2.85
N MET A 43 13.76 7.03 -4.05
CA MET A 43 14.02 5.62 -4.40
C MET A 43 15.23 5.05 -3.66
N SER A 44 16.31 5.82 -3.47
CA SER A 44 17.49 5.37 -2.74
C SER A 44 17.21 5.24 -1.24
N ILE A 45 16.41 6.16 -0.68
CA ILE A 45 15.92 6.08 0.70
C ILE A 45 15.05 4.83 0.88
N LEU A 46 14.09 4.60 -0.02
CA LEU A 46 13.27 3.38 0.01
C LEU A 46 14.13 2.11 -0.05
N ALA A 47 15.09 2.06 -0.97
CA ALA A 47 16.00 0.94 -1.11
C ALA A 47 16.80 0.67 0.18
N ALA A 48 17.26 1.74 0.85
CA ALA A 48 17.94 1.61 2.14
C ALA A 48 17.02 1.05 3.23
N LEU A 49 15.75 1.49 3.30
CA LEU A 49 14.77 1.02 4.27
C LEU A 49 14.48 -0.48 4.10
N VAL A 50 14.20 -0.92 2.86
CA VAL A 50 13.85 -2.34 2.61
C VAL A 50 15.07 -3.27 2.70
N LYS A 51 16.28 -2.76 2.48
CA LYS A 51 17.50 -3.58 2.55
C LYS A 51 18.07 -3.70 3.97
N ARG A 52 17.81 -2.73 4.85
CA ARG A 52 18.46 -2.65 6.17
C ARG A 52 17.49 -2.79 7.33
N THR A 53 16.26 -2.31 7.19
CA THR A 53 15.30 -2.18 8.30
C THR A 53 14.13 -3.14 8.14
N TYR A 54 13.42 -3.06 7.03
CA TYR A 54 12.22 -3.86 6.76
C TYR A 54 12.57 -4.97 5.76
N THR A 55 13.21 -6.02 6.28
CA THR A 55 13.83 -7.08 5.47
C THR A 55 12.96 -8.32 5.28
N ASP A 56 11.86 -8.41 6.03
CA ASP A 56 10.90 -9.51 5.96
C ASP A 56 9.51 -8.99 5.60
N SER A 57 8.80 -9.75 4.75
CA SER A 57 7.37 -9.60 4.46
C SER A 57 6.88 -8.15 4.32
N THR A 58 7.59 -7.35 3.51
CA THR A 58 7.34 -5.91 3.37
C THR A 58 6.54 -5.58 2.11
N ILE A 59 5.45 -4.82 2.28
CA ILE A 59 4.62 -4.32 1.18
C ILE A 59 4.90 -2.82 0.99
N VAL A 60 5.25 -2.43 -0.23
CA VAL A 60 5.46 -1.02 -0.60
C VAL A 60 4.37 -0.60 -1.58
N PHE A 61 3.62 0.43 -1.24
CA PHE A 61 2.58 0.99 -2.09
C PHE A 61 3.13 2.13 -2.94
N PHE A 62 2.72 2.14 -4.21
CA PHE A 62 3.03 3.19 -5.17
C PHE A 62 1.74 3.77 -5.74
N GLU A 63 1.78 5.05 -6.12
CA GLU A 63 0.63 5.72 -6.72
C GLU A 63 0.29 5.16 -8.11
N THR A 64 1.32 4.86 -8.90
CA THR A 64 1.15 4.34 -10.27
C THR A 64 1.77 2.96 -10.45
N LYS A 65 1.22 2.20 -11.40
CA LYS A 65 1.80 0.91 -11.83
C LYS A 65 3.22 1.05 -12.39
N ASN A 66 3.52 2.19 -13.03
CA ASN A 66 4.83 2.44 -13.60
C ASN A 66 5.88 2.63 -12.50
N ASP A 67 5.52 3.32 -11.41
CA ASP A 67 6.42 3.49 -10.26
C ASP A 67 6.68 2.16 -9.55
N ALA A 68 5.64 1.33 -9.39
CA ALA A 68 5.78 -0.02 -8.86
C ALA A 68 6.73 -0.87 -9.71
N HIS A 69 6.58 -0.80 -11.04
CA HIS A 69 7.44 -1.52 -11.97
C HIS A 69 8.88 -1.03 -11.95
N TYR A 70 9.08 0.30 -11.98
CA TYR A 70 10.39 0.90 -11.85
C TYR A 70 11.08 0.47 -10.55
N ALA A 71 10.38 0.53 -9.41
CA ALA A 71 10.90 0.09 -8.13
C ALA A 71 11.23 -1.42 -8.13
N ARG A 72 10.39 -2.25 -8.74
CA ARG A 72 10.63 -3.70 -8.87
C ARG A 72 11.93 -4.01 -9.61
N VAL A 73 12.22 -3.27 -10.68
CA VAL A 73 13.48 -3.42 -11.44
C VAL A 73 14.67 -2.96 -10.59
N VAL A 74 14.61 -1.74 -10.03
CA VAL A 74 15.71 -1.17 -9.22
C VAL A 74 16.04 -2.05 -8.02
N LEU A 75 15.03 -2.48 -7.25
CA LEU A 75 15.22 -3.34 -6.09
C LEU A 75 15.77 -4.72 -6.49
N GLY A 76 15.29 -5.28 -7.61
CA GLY A 76 15.82 -6.52 -8.16
C GLY A 76 17.30 -6.42 -8.52
N LEU A 77 17.72 -5.33 -9.16
CA LEU A 77 19.14 -5.05 -9.47
C LEU A 77 20.00 -4.88 -8.21
N LEU A 78 19.41 -4.39 -7.12
CA LEU A 78 20.07 -4.28 -5.81
C LEU A 78 20.10 -5.59 -5.00
N GLY A 79 19.63 -6.70 -5.59
CA GLY A 79 19.61 -8.03 -5.00
C GLY A 79 18.44 -8.29 -4.06
N VAL A 80 17.41 -7.44 -4.06
CA VAL A 80 16.21 -7.64 -3.24
C VAL A 80 15.26 -8.57 -3.98
N ARG A 81 14.84 -9.65 -3.31
CA ARG A 81 13.78 -10.53 -3.83
C ARG A 81 12.43 -9.81 -3.67
N CYS A 82 11.82 -9.45 -4.78
CA CYS A 82 10.53 -8.76 -4.79
C CYS A 82 9.67 -9.17 -5.98
N ALA A 83 8.40 -8.79 -5.95
CA ALA A 83 7.43 -8.94 -7.03
C ALA A 83 6.58 -7.66 -7.09
N GLU A 84 5.94 -7.43 -8.24
CA GLU A 84 5.01 -6.30 -8.43
C GLU A 84 3.57 -6.81 -8.55
N LEU A 85 2.62 -5.95 -8.15
CA LEU A 85 1.20 -6.29 -8.19
C LEU A 85 0.39 -5.08 -8.64
N HIS A 86 -0.14 -5.12 -9.86
CA HIS A 86 -1.01 -4.08 -10.41
C HIS A 86 -1.91 -4.63 -11.52
N GLY A 87 -2.86 -3.82 -12.01
CA GLY A 87 -3.86 -4.25 -13.02
C GLY A 87 -3.30 -4.77 -14.34
N ASN A 88 -2.10 -4.32 -14.74
CA ASN A 88 -1.41 -4.80 -15.95
C ASN A 88 -0.61 -6.10 -15.76
N VAL A 89 -0.46 -6.64 -14.53
CA VAL A 89 0.21 -7.93 -14.32
C VAL A 89 -0.78 -9.05 -14.66
N THR A 90 -0.33 -10.07 -15.41
CA THR A 90 -1.16 -11.22 -15.75
C THR A 90 -1.67 -11.93 -14.49
N GLN A 91 -2.90 -12.45 -14.53
CA GLN A 91 -3.51 -13.08 -13.36
C GLN A 91 -2.68 -14.24 -12.77
N THR A 92 -2.01 -15.03 -13.62
CA THR A 92 -1.09 -16.09 -13.21
C THR A 92 0.08 -15.53 -12.40
N ALA A 93 0.83 -14.57 -12.96
CA ALA A 93 1.93 -13.91 -12.26
C ALA A 93 1.49 -13.20 -10.97
N ARG A 94 0.27 -12.65 -10.91
CA ARG A 94 -0.30 -12.08 -9.67
C ARG A 94 -0.46 -13.13 -8.58
N LEU A 95 -0.97 -14.31 -8.92
CA LEU A 95 -1.16 -15.41 -7.98
C LEU A 95 0.18 -15.98 -7.52
N GLU A 96 1.14 -16.16 -8.43
CA GLU A 96 2.50 -16.60 -8.10
C GLU A 96 3.21 -15.61 -7.17
N ALA A 97 3.12 -14.30 -7.47
CA ALA A 97 3.68 -13.26 -6.62
C ALA A 97 3.08 -13.30 -5.20
N LEU A 98 1.77 -13.50 -5.08
CA LEU A 98 1.09 -13.64 -3.78
C LEU A 98 1.47 -14.93 -3.05
N GLN A 99 1.65 -16.03 -3.77
CA GLN A 99 2.08 -17.31 -3.18
C GLN A 99 3.52 -17.24 -2.68
N ASN A 100 4.43 -16.64 -3.45
CA ASN A 100 5.83 -16.49 -3.10
C ASN A 100 6.08 -15.45 -2.00
N PHE A 101 5.11 -14.57 -1.72
CA PHE A 101 5.20 -13.57 -0.67
C PHE A 101 4.74 -14.07 0.71
N LYS A 102 3.89 -15.12 0.76
CA LYS A 102 3.47 -15.76 2.01
C LYS A 102 4.62 -16.49 2.68
#